data_AF-A0A0F8W8M7-F1
#
_entry.id   AF-A0A0F8W8M7-F1
#
_cell.length_a   1.000
_cell.length_b   1.000
_cell.length_c   1.000
_cell.angle_alpha   90.00
_cell.angle_beta   90.00
_cell.angle_gamma   90.00
#
_symmetry.space_group_name_H-M   'P 1'
#
loop_
_entity.id
_entity.type
_entity.pdbx_description
1 polymer ?
#
loop_
_entity_poly.entity_id
_entity_poly.type
_entity_poly.pdbx_seq_one_letter_code
_entity_poly.pdbx_strand_id
1 'polypeptide(L)'
;QGSLIGIVSISDIVKIFLPDFVPLVDIDFIKDYGTLDFSTEDVKKIATMTVSGIMTRKVYTVDEECSLVRALSMINKHNVKALPVVRNGKLIGIVSNVDICRRFLEVWETKNQEED
;
A
#
# COMPACT_ATOMS: atom_id res chain seq x y z
N GLN A 1 -21.53 4.40 -11.57
CA GLN A 1 -21.03 3.14 -10.96
C GLN A 1 -19.55 3.31 -10.69
N GLY A 2 -19.08 3.00 -9.48
CA GLY A 2 -17.67 3.08 -9.11
C GLY A 2 -17.02 1.70 -9.18
N SER A 3 -16.31 1.41 -10.27
CA SER A 3 -15.47 0.22 -10.39
C SER A 3 -14.04 0.58 -10.02
N LEU A 4 -13.33 -0.34 -9.37
CA LEU A 4 -11.91 -0.18 -9.09
C LEU A 4 -11.12 -0.22 -10.41
N ILE A 5 -10.50 0.90 -10.79
CA ILE A 5 -9.77 1.06 -12.07
C ILE A 5 -8.24 1.07 -11.92
N GLY A 6 -7.76 1.20 -10.68
CA GLY A 6 -6.34 1.27 -10.37
C GLY A 6 -6.08 1.64 -8.92
N ILE A 7 -4.83 1.53 -8.51
CA ILE A 7 -4.33 1.99 -7.20
C ILE A 7 -3.08 2.83 -7.42
N VAL A 8 -2.92 3.88 -6.61
CA VAL A 8 -1.67 4.64 -6.53
C VAL A 8 -1.07 4.38 -5.15
N SER A 9 0.15 3.87 -5.14
CA SER A 9 0.94 3.62 -3.95
C SER A 9 2.12 4.59 -3.87
N ILE A 10 2.78 4.64 -2.72
CA ILE A 10 4.02 5.41 -2.56
C ILE A 10 5.09 4.91 -3.55
N SER A 11 5.12 3.62 -3.88
CA SER A 11 6.04 3.07 -4.91
C SER A 11 5.83 3.73 -6.27
N ASP A 12 4.58 3.97 -6.65
CA ASP A 12 4.25 4.60 -7.93
C ASP A 12 4.73 6.05 -7.97
N ILE A 13 4.71 6.75 -6.83
CA ILE A 13 5.25 8.10 -6.67
C ILE A 13 6.78 8.09 -6.70
N VAL A 14 7.43 7.20 -5.93
CA VAL A 14 8.89 7.13 -5.86
C VAL A 14 9.52 6.81 -7.22
N LYS A 15 8.88 5.94 -8.02
CA LYS A 15 9.31 5.65 -9.40
C LYS A 15 9.39 6.87 -10.32
N ILE A 16 8.68 7.95 -10.01
CA ILE A 16 8.69 9.17 -10.83
C ILE A 16 10.05 9.88 -10.75
N PHE A 17 10.67 9.87 -9.57
CA PHE A 17 11.93 10.59 -9.27
C PHE A 17 13.14 9.67 -9.24
N LEU A 18 12.96 8.42 -8.80
CA LEU A 18 14.04 7.46 -8.60
C LEU A 18 13.74 6.10 -9.27
N PRO A 19 13.48 6.05 -10.59
CA PRO A 19 13.10 4.81 -11.26
C PRO A 19 14.15 3.70 -11.11
N ASP A 20 15.44 4.06 -11.18
CA ASP A 20 16.55 3.10 -11.13
C ASP A 20 16.89 2.61 -9.72
N PHE A 21 16.46 3.35 -8.68
CA PHE A 21 16.73 2.98 -7.28
C PHE A 21 15.64 2.12 -6.67
N VAL A 22 14.42 2.13 -7.22
CA VAL A 22 13.29 1.33 -6.71
C VAL A 22 13.60 -0.17 -6.57
N PRO A 23 14.38 -0.82 -7.46
CA PRO A 23 14.80 -2.21 -7.27
C PRO A 23 15.91 -2.41 -6.23
N LEU A 24 16.64 -1.34 -5.89
CA LEU A 24 17.86 -1.39 -5.08
C LEU A 24 17.62 -1.02 -3.61
N VAL A 25 16.54 -0.29 -3.30
CA VAL A 25 16.20 0.15 -1.94
C VAL A 25 14.74 -0.13 -1.61
N ASP A 26 14.49 -0.63 -0.40
CA ASP A 26 13.14 -0.64 0.15
C ASP A 26 12.64 0.80 0.28
N ILE A 27 11.38 1.05 -0.06
CA ILE A 27 10.74 2.36 0.12
C ILE A 27 10.78 2.78 1.60
N ASP A 28 10.76 1.82 2.52
CA ASP A 28 10.90 2.12 3.95
C ASP A 28 12.27 2.70 4.28
N PHE A 29 13.34 2.30 3.57
CA PHE A 29 14.66 2.91 3.72
C PHE A 29 14.68 4.39 3.27
N ILE A 30 14.01 4.73 2.17
CA ILE A 30 13.94 6.12 1.67
C ILE A 30 13.25 7.03 2.68
N LYS A 31 12.18 6.54 3.34
CA LYS A 31 11.46 7.31 4.36
C LYS A 31 12.32 7.61 5.58
N ASP A 32 13.15 6.66 5.98
CA ASP A 32 13.90 6.74 7.23
C ASP A 32 15.25 7.45 7.10
N TYR A 33 15.86 7.48 5.90
CA TYR A 33 17.27 7.87 5.75
C TYR A 33 17.61 8.98 4.73
N GLY A 34 16.70 9.50 3.92
CA GLY A 34 17.14 10.42 2.87
C GLY A 34 16.10 11.43 2.40
N THR A 35 16.36 12.71 2.70
CA THR A 35 15.79 13.86 2.01
C THR A 35 15.91 13.65 0.51
N LEU A 36 14.77 13.41 -0.16
CA LEU A 36 14.71 13.52 -1.60
C LEU A 36 14.81 15.01 -1.92
N ASP A 37 15.98 15.47 -2.36
CA ASP A 37 16.13 16.81 -2.90
C ASP A 37 15.45 16.84 -4.27
N PHE A 38 14.16 17.18 -4.27
CA PHE A 38 13.38 17.32 -5.49
C PHE A 38 13.85 18.54 -6.26
N SER A 39 14.13 18.38 -7.55
CA SER A 39 14.42 19.51 -8.43
C SER A 39 13.13 20.25 -8.81
N THR A 40 13.26 21.51 -9.23
CA THR A 40 12.14 22.27 -9.83
C THR A 40 11.55 21.56 -11.05
N GLU A 41 12.36 20.79 -11.78
CA GLU A 41 11.92 20.01 -12.94
C GLU A 41 11.08 18.80 -12.52
N ASP A 42 11.43 18.14 -11.43
CA ASP A 42 10.64 17.05 -10.83
C ASP A 42 9.24 17.53 -10.43
N VAL A 43 9.16 18.69 -9.77
CA VAL A 43 7.88 19.28 -9.36
C VAL A 43 7.00 19.60 -10.56
N LYS A 44 7.56 20.21 -11.62
CA LYS A 44 6.83 20.50 -12.85
C LYS A 44 6.33 19.22 -13.53
N LYS A 45 7.17 18.18 -13.56
CA LYS A 45 6.82 16.87 -14.12
C LYS A 45 5.61 16.30 -13.38
N ILE A 46 5.64 16.19 -12.05
CA ILE A 46 4.48 15.70 -11.26
C ILE A 46 3.23 16.52 -11.54
N ALA A 47 3.35 17.85 -11.57
CA ALA A 47 2.22 18.76 -11.68
C ALA A 47 1.42 18.57 -12.97
N THR A 48 2.03 17.99 -14.01
CA THR A 48 1.39 17.71 -15.30
C THR A 48 0.91 16.27 -15.45
N MET A 49 1.23 15.39 -14.49
CA MET A 49 0.85 13.98 -14.55
C MET A 49 -0.60 13.77 -14.10
N THR A 50 -1.26 12.77 -14.71
CA THR A 50 -2.60 12.36 -14.30
C THR A 50 -2.54 11.11 -13.44
N VAL A 51 -3.52 10.94 -12.54
CA VAL A 51 -3.68 9.71 -11.74
C VAL A 51 -3.74 8.47 -12.64
N SER A 52 -4.49 8.54 -13.75
CA SER A 52 -4.57 7.43 -14.72
C SER A 52 -3.24 7.11 -15.39
N GLY A 53 -2.32 8.07 -15.46
CA GLY A 53 -0.98 7.89 -16.02
C GLY A 53 -0.02 7.18 -15.07
N ILE A 54 -0.26 7.25 -13.75
CA ILE A 54 0.64 6.69 -12.72
C ILE A 54 0.07 5.49 -11.99
N MET A 55 -1.24 5.27 -12.03
CA MET A 55 -1.86 4.18 -11.27
C MET A 55 -1.45 2.80 -11.78
N THR A 56 -1.22 1.89 -10.85
CA THR A 56 -1.08 0.46 -11.16
C THR A 56 -2.46 -0.11 -11.48
N ARG A 57 -2.62 -0.62 -12.70
CA ARG A 57 -3.90 -1.23 -13.19
C ARG A 57 -4.10 -2.67 -12.73
N LYS A 58 -3.00 -3.39 -12.47
CA LYS A 58 -3.05 -4.75 -11.91
C LYS A 58 -3.27 -4.66 -10.41
N VAL A 59 -4.53 -4.51 -10.00
CA VAL A 59 -4.89 -4.38 -8.60
C VAL A 59 -5.22 -5.74 -8.01
N TYR A 60 -4.51 -6.12 -6.94
CA TYR A 60 -4.86 -7.29 -6.14
C TYR A 60 -5.87 -6.87 -5.08
N THR A 61 -6.99 -7.57 -4.99
CA THR A 61 -8.06 -7.27 -4.04
C THR A 61 -8.31 -8.45 -3.12
N VAL A 62 -8.99 -8.18 -2.01
CA VAL A 62 -9.56 -9.20 -1.13
C VAL A 62 -11.05 -8.97 -0.98
N ASP A 63 -11.80 -10.06 -0.82
CA ASP A 63 -13.19 -9.99 -0.40
C ASP A 63 -13.28 -9.55 1.06
N GLU A 64 -14.39 -8.94 1.46
CA GLU A 64 -14.60 -8.47 2.83
C GLU A 64 -14.61 -9.57 3.88
N GLU A 65 -14.98 -10.80 3.51
CA GLU A 65 -14.99 -11.97 4.38
C GLU A 65 -13.62 -12.67 4.41
N CYS A 66 -12.60 -12.08 3.77
CA CYS A 66 -11.23 -12.61 3.77
C CYS A 66 -10.61 -12.56 5.16
N SER A 67 -10.03 -13.68 5.61
CA SER A 67 -9.33 -13.71 6.90
C SER A 67 -8.09 -12.82 6.90
N LEU A 68 -7.76 -12.24 8.07
CA LEU A 68 -6.57 -11.38 8.23
C LEU A 68 -5.26 -12.07 7.83
N VAL A 69 -5.12 -13.36 8.16
CA VAL A 69 -3.94 -14.16 7.79
C VAL A 69 -3.81 -14.28 6.27
N ARG A 70 -4.93 -14.50 5.57
CA ARG A 70 -4.95 -14.57 4.11
C ARG A 70 -4.65 -13.21 3.49
N ALA A 71 -5.24 -12.13 4.01
CA ALA A 71 -4.94 -10.77 3.57
C ALA A 71 -3.44 -10.44 3.72
N LEU A 72 -2.84 -10.76 4.87
CA LEU A 72 -1.40 -10.57 5.11
C LEU A 72 -0.53 -11.42 4.18
N SER A 73 -0.92 -12.68 3.94
CA SER A 73 -0.24 -13.55 2.98
C SER A 73 -0.28 -12.97 1.56
N MET A 74 -1.41 -12.41 1.14
CA MET A 74 -1.55 -11.75 -0.17
C MET A 74 -0.71 -10.48 -0.28
N ILE A 75 -0.67 -9.65 0.78
CA ILE A 75 0.21 -8.48 0.88
C ILE A 75 1.67 -8.89 0.65
N ASN A 76 2.15 -9.89 1.40
CA ASN A 76 3.53 -10.36 1.31
C ASN A 76 3.84 -11.00 -0.05
N LYS A 77 2.95 -11.87 -0.55
CA LYS A 77 3.11 -12.57 -1.82
C LYS A 77 3.22 -11.61 -3.01
N HIS A 78 2.48 -10.51 -2.97
CA HIS A 78 2.44 -9.54 -4.06
C HIS A 78 3.37 -8.35 -3.85
N ASN A 79 4.13 -8.33 -2.75
CA ASN A 79 5.00 -7.23 -2.36
C ASN A 79 4.28 -5.87 -2.41
N VAL A 80 3.07 -5.82 -1.86
CA VAL A 80 2.25 -4.62 -1.75
C VAL A 80 2.05 -4.26 -0.29
N LYS A 81 1.86 -2.98 0.03
CA LYS A 81 1.67 -2.53 1.43
C LYS A 81 0.22 -2.54 1.90
N ALA A 82 -0.72 -2.57 0.95
CA ALA A 82 -2.15 -2.59 1.23
C ALA A 82 -2.92 -3.27 0.08
N LEU A 83 -4.12 -3.75 0.41
CA LEU A 83 -5.06 -4.35 -0.52
C LEU A 83 -6.41 -3.61 -0.46
N PRO A 84 -7.01 -3.27 -1.60
CA PRO A 84 -8.40 -2.85 -1.64
C PRO A 84 -9.34 -3.99 -1.25
N VAL A 85 -10.32 -3.68 -0.40
CA VAL A 85 -11.37 -4.59 0.03
C VAL A 85 -12.58 -4.38 -0.88
N VAL A 86 -13.11 -5.47 -1.43
CA VAL A 86 -14.24 -5.45 -2.35
C VAL A 86 -15.42 -6.30 -1.85
N ARG A 87 -16.64 -5.86 -2.15
CA ARG A 87 -17.88 -6.62 -1.99
C ARG A 87 -18.59 -6.65 -3.34
N ASN A 88 -18.84 -7.84 -3.90
CA ASN A 88 -19.46 -7.98 -5.22
C ASN A 88 -18.76 -7.15 -6.31
N GLY A 89 -17.42 -7.14 -6.30
CA GLY A 89 -16.60 -6.39 -7.25
C GLY A 89 -16.58 -4.87 -7.07
N LYS A 90 -17.27 -4.34 -6.06
CA LYS A 90 -17.24 -2.91 -5.71
C LYS A 90 -16.24 -2.66 -4.60
N LEU A 91 -15.43 -1.60 -4.76
CA LEU A 91 -14.53 -1.14 -3.72
C LEU A 91 -15.34 -0.65 -2.50
N ILE A 92 -15.02 -1.18 -1.31
CA ILE A 92 -15.65 -0.78 -0.06
C ILE A 92 -14.66 -0.29 1.00
N GLY A 93 -13.35 -0.53 0.81
CA GLY A 93 -12.34 -0.12 1.78
C GLY A 93 -10.92 -0.49 1.36
N ILE A 94 -9.99 -0.31 2.28
CA ILE A 94 -8.57 -0.65 2.13
C ILE A 94 -8.08 -1.29 3.43
N VAL A 95 -7.21 -2.29 3.33
CA VAL A 95 -6.53 -2.90 4.47
C VAL A 95 -5.02 -2.89 4.23
N SER A 96 -4.26 -2.35 5.17
CA SER A 96 -2.79 -2.36 5.13
C SER A 96 -2.19 -3.43 6.04
N ASN A 97 -0.91 -3.74 5.82
CA ASN A 97 -0.15 -4.60 6.72
C ASN A 97 -0.09 -4.02 8.14
N VAL A 98 0.02 -2.69 8.29
CA VAL A 98 0.02 -2.00 9.59
C VAL A 98 -1.31 -2.18 10.32
N ASP A 99 -2.45 -2.07 9.61
CA ASP A 99 -3.77 -2.29 10.21
C ASP A 99 -3.91 -3.72 10.74
N ILE A 100 -3.45 -4.70 9.96
CA ILE A 100 -3.46 -6.11 10.36
C ILE A 100 -2.57 -6.35 11.59
N CYS A 101 -1.33 -5.84 11.58
CA CYS A 101 -0.41 -5.98 12.70
C CYS A 101 -0.97 -5.34 13.98
N ARG A 102 -1.56 -4.14 13.89
CA ARG A 102 -2.20 -3.48 15.03
C ARG A 102 -3.28 -4.36 15.64
N ARG A 103 -4.16 -4.93 14.80
CA ARG A 103 -5.22 -5.82 15.28
C ARG A 103 -4.68 -7.08 15.96
N PHE A 104 -3.59 -7.65 15.45
CA PHE A 104 -2.92 -8.79 16.11
C PHE A 104 -2.38 -8.43 17.50
N LEU A 105 -1.74 -7.27 17.64
CA LEU A 105 -1.20 -6.81 18.92
C LEU A 105 -2.31 -6.58 19.97
N GLU A 106 -3.41 -5.95 19.58
CA GLU A 106 -4.56 -5.74 20.47
C GLU A 106 -5.13 -7.06 21.02
N VAL A 107 -5.26 -8.09 20.15
CA VAL A 107 -5.71 -9.42 20.57
C VAL A 107 -4.71 -10.07 21.52
N TRP A 108 -3.41 -9.91 21.27
CA TRP A 108 -2.36 -10.46 22.10
C TRP A 108 -2.34 -9.83 23.50
N GLU A 109 -2.47 -8.51 23.59
CA GLU A 109 -2.54 -7.79 24.87
C GLU A 109 -3.78 -8.18 25.69
N THR A 110 -4.93 -8.36 25.04
CA THR A 110 -6.17 -8.74 25.73
C THR A 110 -6.06 -10.13 26.37
N LYS A 111 -5.46 -11.10 25.67
CA LYS A 111 -5.27 -12.45 26.20
C LYS A 111 -4.33 -12.51 27.40
N ASN A 112 -3.26 -11.70 27.38
CA ASN A 112 -2.28 -11.70 28.47
C ASN A 112 -2.77 -10.96 29.72
N GLN A 113 -3.84 -10.17 29.64
CA GLN A 113 -4.48 -9.54 30.81
C GLN A 113 -5.53 -10.44 31.49
N GLU A 114 -5.97 -11.51 30.84
CA GLU A 114 -6.91 -12.49 31.43
C GLU A 114 -6.19 -13.64 32.17
N GLU A 115 -4.86 -13.73 32.02
CA GLU A 115 -4.01 -14.75 32.64
C GLU A 115 -3.25 -14.25 33.90
N ASP A 116 -3.29 -12.94 34.20
CA ASP A 116 -2.77 -12.29 35.41
C ASP A 116 -3.90 -11.93 36.41
#